data_AF-A0A150MJH6-F1
#
_entry.id   AF-A0A150MJH6-F1
#
_cell.length_a   1.000
_cell.length_b   1.000
_cell.length_c   1.000
_cell.angle_alpha   90.00
_cell.angle_beta   90.00
_cell.angle_gamma   90.00
#
_symmetry.space_group_name_H-M   'P 1'
#
loop_
_entity.id
_entity.type
_entity.pdbx_description
1 polymer ?
#
loop_
_entity_poly.entity_id
_entity_poly.type
_entity_poly.pdbx_seq_one_letter_code
_entity_poly.pdbx_strand_id
1 'polypeptide(L)'
;MIVTEVNSGPKAAYALTGTVLTLSVPEVGSVSVDLAEGQQELQRLIDISLDRGYQHLAEGIGAWTVATIVIPPIESEVYETDEVDPETGQPIVGVRRLPLDMSKVQLHLWGLPMSLSNTEEEI
;
A
#
# COMPACT_ATOMS: atom_id res chain seq x y z
N MET A 1 -7.91 -1.48 -5.07
CA MET A 1 -6.98 -0.41 -4.64
C MET A 1 -7.42 0.87 -5.30
N ILE A 2 -7.44 1.96 -4.54
CA ILE A 2 -7.81 3.29 -5.01
C ILE A 2 -6.52 4.04 -5.35
N VAL A 3 -6.37 4.48 -6.60
CA VAL A 3 -5.16 5.18 -7.06
C VAL A 3 -5.48 6.66 -7.25
N THR A 4 -4.62 7.52 -6.72
CA THR A 4 -4.75 8.98 -6.83
C THR A 4 -3.43 9.58 -7.27
N GLU A 5 -3.44 10.35 -8.34
CA GLU A 5 -2.32 11.20 -8.72
C GLU A 5 -2.44 12.54 -7.99
N VAL A 6 -1.47 12.85 -7.13
CA VAL A 6 -1.58 13.98 -6.18
C VAL A 6 -1.30 15.32 -6.85
N ASN A 7 -0.46 15.33 -7.89
CA ASN A 7 -0.06 16.51 -8.62
C ASN A 7 0.19 16.17 -10.10
N SER A 8 0.51 17.17 -10.93
CA SER A 8 0.92 16.97 -12.32
C SER A 8 2.34 16.40 -12.46
N GLY A 9 2.70 15.97 -13.66
CA GLY A 9 4.03 15.43 -13.98
C GLY A 9 4.07 13.89 -14.02
N PRO A 10 5.16 13.29 -14.51
CA PRO A 10 5.28 11.85 -14.66
C PRO A 10 5.25 11.16 -13.30
N LYS A 11 4.68 9.95 -13.26
CA LYS A 11 4.53 9.15 -12.04
C LYS A 11 5.38 7.88 -12.14
N ALA A 12 5.70 7.31 -10.99
CA ALA A 12 6.21 5.95 -10.96
C ALA A 12 5.18 5.00 -11.57
N ALA A 13 5.66 4.03 -12.35
CA ALA A 13 4.83 2.92 -12.77
C ALA A 13 4.53 2.04 -11.55
N TYR A 14 3.37 1.39 -11.56
CA TYR A 14 3.01 0.45 -10.51
C TYR A 14 2.37 -0.80 -11.07
N ALA A 15 2.58 -1.92 -10.38
CA ALA A 15 1.95 -3.20 -10.67
C ALA A 15 1.48 -3.84 -9.36
N LEU A 16 0.34 -4.54 -9.40
CA LEU A 16 -0.21 -5.23 -8.25
C LEU A 16 -0.38 -6.72 -8.57
N THR A 17 0.26 -7.57 -7.77
CA THR A 17 0.12 -9.04 -7.85
C THR A 17 -0.36 -9.55 -6.50
N GLY A 18 -1.66 -9.87 -6.38
CA GLY A 18 -2.27 -10.22 -5.10
C GLY A 18 -2.21 -9.02 -4.13
N THR A 19 -1.45 -9.17 -3.05
CA THR A 19 -1.23 -8.13 -2.03
C THR A 19 0.12 -7.42 -2.18
N VAL A 20 0.94 -7.83 -3.16
CA VAL A 20 2.27 -7.24 -3.39
C VAL A 20 2.15 -6.11 -4.41
N LEU A 21 2.40 -4.89 -3.94
CA LEU A 21 2.49 -3.69 -4.76
C LEU A 21 3.96 -3.44 -5.13
N THR A 22 4.25 -3.40 -6.43
CA THR A 22 5.56 -3.02 -6.96
C THR A 22 5.48 -1.62 -7.56
N LEU A 23 6.39 -0.73 -7.16
CA LEU A 23 6.57 0.60 -7.71
C LEU A 23 7.90 0.65 -8.45
N SER A 24 7.91 1.24 -9.64
CA SER A 24 9.08 1.32 -10.50
C SER A 24 9.29 2.75 -11.01
N VAL A 25 10.51 3.23 -10.86
CA VAL A 25 10.95 4.53 -11.38
C VAL A 25 11.99 4.25 -12.48
N PRO A 26 11.80 4.81 -13.71
CA PRO A 26 12.77 4.65 -14.79
C PRO A 26 14.19 5.02 -14.34
N GLU A 27 15.18 4.26 -14.80
CA GLU A 27 16.62 4.45 -14.50
C GLU A 27 17.05 4.29 -13.02
N VAL A 28 16.11 4.25 -12.08
CA VAL A 28 16.38 4.06 -10.65
C VAL A 28 16.17 2.61 -10.22
N GLY A 29 15.06 2.00 -10.64
CA GLY A 29 14.69 0.64 -10.27
C GLY A 29 13.33 0.55 -9.61
N SER A 30 13.10 -0.53 -8.86
CA SER A 30 11.80 -0.87 -8.30
C SER A 30 11.87 -1.27 -6.83
N VAL A 31 10.77 -1.03 -6.11
CA VAL A 31 10.53 -1.51 -4.74
C VAL A 31 9.21 -2.26 -4.68
N SER A 32 9.16 -3.32 -3.88
CA SER A 32 7.95 -4.12 -3.67
C SER A 32 7.58 -4.12 -2.20
N VAL A 33 6.29 -3.98 -1.91
CA VAL A 33 5.73 -3.99 -0.56
C VAL A 33 4.58 -4.99 -0.52
N ASP A 34 4.64 -5.97 0.39
CA ASP A 34 3.48 -6.81 0.70
C ASP A 34 2.55 -6.07 1.65
N LEU A 35 1.40 -5.66 1.13
CA LEU A 35 0.44 -4.85 1.87
C LEU A 35 -0.31 -5.64 2.94
N ALA A 36 -0.44 -6.96 2.77
CA ALA A 36 -1.07 -7.81 3.77
C ALA A 36 -0.15 -8.08 4.95
N GLU A 37 1.14 -8.33 4.70
CA GLU A 37 2.15 -8.41 5.76
C GLU A 37 2.29 -7.06 6.50
N GLY A 38 2.11 -5.96 5.77
CA GLY A 38 2.19 -4.61 6.33
C GLY A 38 0.99 -4.17 7.18
N GLN A 39 -0.14 -4.89 7.14
CA GLN A 39 -1.39 -4.50 7.80
C GLN A 39 -1.31 -4.57 9.34
N GLN A 40 -1.96 -3.63 10.02
CA GLN A 40 -1.97 -3.52 11.48
C GLN A 40 -3.39 -3.29 12.02
N GLU A 41 -3.56 -3.38 13.34
CA GLU A 41 -4.82 -3.04 14.03
C GLU A 41 -5.22 -1.56 13.81
N LEU A 42 -4.24 -0.71 13.48
CA LEU A 42 -4.45 0.67 13.08
C LEU A 42 -4.03 0.87 11.63
N GLN A 43 -4.53 1.95 11.03
CA GLN A 43 -4.15 2.35 9.68
C GLN A 43 -2.64 2.59 9.62
N ARG A 44 -1.97 2.02 8.62
CA ARG A 44 -0.55 2.22 8.36
C ARG A 44 -0.35 3.07 7.11
N LEU A 45 0.57 4.02 7.21
CA LEU A 45 1.08 4.76 6.06
C LEU A 45 2.49 4.25 5.74
N ILE A 46 2.74 3.99 4.46
CA ILE A 46 4.06 3.62 3.95
C ILE A 46 4.43 4.65 2.90
N ASP A 47 5.48 5.42 3.17
CA ASP A 47 6.05 6.32 2.18
C ASP A 47 7.13 5.59 1.38
N ILE A 48 7.14 5.81 0.08
CA ILE A 48 8.18 5.38 -0.84
C ILE A 48 8.84 6.63 -1.38
N SER A 49 10.16 6.72 -1.21
CA SER A 49 10.92 7.93 -1.54
C SER A 49 12.18 7.62 -2.31
N LEU A 50 12.65 8.61 -3.07
CA LEU A 50 14.00 8.65 -3.62
C LEU A 50 14.97 9.21 -2.58
N ASP A 51 16.20 8.72 -2.62
CA ASP A 51 17.33 9.32 -1.92
C ASP A 51 17.73 10.68 -2.53
N ARG A 52 18.67 11.38 -1.88
CA ARG A 52 19.13 12.72 -2.33
C ARG A 52 19.77 12.71 -3.72
N GLY A 53 20.30 11.57 -4.15
CA GLY A 53 20.91 11.41 -5.46
C GLY A 53 19.92 11.04 -6.57
N TYR A 54 18.67 10.73 -6.23
CA TYR A 54 17.69 10.13 -7.13
C TYR A 54 18.17 8.79 -7.72
N GLN A 55 19.00 8.05 -6.99
CA GLN A 55 19.61 6.79 -7.44
C GLN A 55 19.03 5.58 -6.72
N HIS A 56 18.33 5.78 -5.61
CA HIS A 56 17.74 4.68 -4.85
C HIS A 56 16.30 4.96 -4.48
N LEU A 57 15.43 3.98 -4.73
CA LEU A 57 14.01 3.97 -4.36
C LEU A 57 13.81 3.02 -3.19
N ALA A 58 13.25 3.51 -2.08
CA ALA A 58 13.06 2.71 -0.87
C ALA A 58 11.82 3.12 -0.06
N GLU A 59 11.40 2.22 0.84
CA GLU A 59 10.45 2.55 1.90
C GLU A 59 11.06 3.53 2.91
N GLY A 60 10.26 4.51 3.34
CA GLY A 60 10.60 5.51 4.32
C GLY A 60 10.67 6.94 3.76
N ILE A 61 11.11 7.86 4.62
CA ILE A 61 11.23 9.28 4.31
C ILE A 61 12.57 9.51 3.60
N GLY A 62 12.50 9.95 2.34
CA GLY A 62 13.65 10.32 1.53
C GLY A 62 13.69 11.80 1.19
N ALA A 63 14.48 12.14 0.17
CA ALA A 63 14.59 13.50 -0.34
C ALA A 63 13.40 13.90 -1.23
N TRP A 64 12.76 12.91 -1.87
CA TRP A 64 11.62 13.13 -2.75
C TRP A 64 10.60 12.01 -2.60
N THR A 65 9.37 12.36 -2.23
CA THR A 65 8.28 11.38 -2.10
C THR A 65 7.81 10.95 -3.49
N VAL A 66 7.76 9.63 -3.71
CA VAL A 66 7.29 9.01 -4.96
C VAL A 66 5.87 8.49 -4.78
N ALA A 67 5.60 7.82 -3.66
CA ALA A 67 4.28 7.31 -3.35
C ALA A 67 4.02 7.33 -1.84
N THR A 68 2.76 7.46 -1.47
CA THR A 68 2.27 7.18 -0.12
C THR A 68 1.19 6.10 -0.23
N ILE A 69 1.37 5.00 0.47
CA ILE A 69 0.45 3.87 0.50
C ILE A 69 -0.30 3.91 1.83
N VAL A 70 -1.63 3.91 1.78
CA VAL A 70 -2.49 3.85 2.97
C VAL A 70 -3.09 2.45 3.04
N ILE A 71 -2.67 1.69 4.05
CA ILE A 71 -3.18 0.34 4.34
C ILE A 71 -4.26 0.46 5.42
N PRO A 72 -5.49 -0.02 5.18
CA PRO A 72 -6.57 0.05 6.16
C PRO A 72 -6.26 -0.84 7.39
N PRO A 73 -6.88 -0.55 8.55
CA PRO A 73 -6.83 -1.43 9.71
C PRO A 73 -7.28 -2.86 9.39
N ILE A 74 -6.84 -3.83 10.19
CA ILE A 74 -7.37 -5.20 10.17
C ILE A 74 -8.88 -5.16 10.45
N GLU A 75 -9.65 -5.81 9.57
CA GLU A 75 -11.08 -6.04 9.80
C GLU A 75 -11.27 -7.41 10.43
N SER A 76 -12.25 -7.52 11.31
CA SER A 76 -12.63 -8.77 11.94
C SER A 76 -14.13 -8.92 11.90
N GLU A 77 -14.59 -10.16 11.83
CA GLU A 77 -16.00 -10.49 11.92
C GLU A 77 -16.26 -11.38 13.14
N VAL A 78 -17.43 -11.15 13.74
CA VAL A 78 -18.01 -12.03 14.75
C VAL A 78 -18.78 -13.10 14.01
N TYR A 79 -18.54 -14.37 14.34
CA TYR A 79 -19.27 -15.50 13.77
C TYR A 79 -19.82 -16.38 14.89
N GLU A 80 -20.97 -16.99 14.67
CA GLU A 80 -21.55 -17.96 15.61
C GLU A 80 -20.74 -19.26 15.54
N THR A 81 -20.40 -19.82 16.69
CA THR A 81 -19.86 -21.17 16.77
C THR A 81 -21.00 -22.17 16.88
N ASP A 82 -20.70 -23.45 16.67
CA ASP A 82 -21.67 -24.55 16.90
C ASP A 82 -21.86 -24.87 18.40
N GLU A 83 -21.31 -24.04 19.29
CA GLU A 83 -21.35 -24.24 20.74
C GLU A 83 -22.33 -23.27 21.41
N VAL A 84 -22.96 -23.75 22.48
CA VAL A 84 -23.85 -22.95 23.32
C VAL A 84 -23.31 -22.91 24.74
N ASP A 85 -23.40 -21.76 25.38
CA ASP A 85 -23.03 -21.60 26.78
C ASP A 85 -23.97 -22.44 27.66
N PRO A 86 -23.45 -23.40 28.46
CA PRO A 86 -24.28 -24.34 29.21
C PRO A 86 -25.03 -23.71 30.40
N GLU A 87 -24.64 -22.52 30.86
CA GLU A 87 -25.29 -21.82 31.97
C GLU A 87 -26.40 -20.87 31.49
N THR A 88 -26.19 -20.22 30.35
CA THR A 88 -27.09 -19.18 29.81
C THR A 88 -27.90 -19.64 28.61
N GLY A 89 -27.50 -20.73 27.94
CA GLY A 89 -28.12 -21.25 26.72
C GLY A 89 -27.92 -20.39 25.48
N GLN A 90 -27.04 -19.39 25.52
CA GLN A 90 -26.77 -18.49 24.40
C GLN A 90 -25.70 -19.06 23.45
N PRO A 91 -25.78 -18.78 22.13
CA PRO A 91 -24.72 -19.14 21.19
C PRO A 91 -23.39 -18.51 21.60
N ILE A 92 -22.33 -19.29 21.61
CA ILE A 92 -20.96 -18.78 21.77
C ILE A 92 -20.56 -18.16 20.43
N VAL A 93 -19.95 -16.98 20.49
CA VAL A 93 -19.46 -16.28 19.29
C VAL A 93 -17.94 -16.29 19.26
N GLY A 94 -17.39 -16.55 18.09
CA GLY A 94 -15.98 -16.41 17.79
C GLY A 94 -15.69 -15.08 17.09
N VAL A 95 -14.43 -14.65 17.14
CA VAL A 95 -13.93 -13.52 16.34
C VAL A 95 -12.83 -14.03 15.44
N ARG A 96 -12.87 -13.69 14.15
CA ARG A 96 -11.77 -13.99 13.21
C ARG A 96 -11.39 -12.77 12.40
N ARG A 97 -10.10 -12.65 12.10
CA ARG A 97 -9.57 -11.63 11.21
C ARG A 97 -9.93 -11.95 9.76
N LEU A 98 -10.36 -10.93 9.04
CA LEU A 98 -10.60 -11.00 7.60
C LEU A 98 -9.30 -10.72 6.84
N PRO A 99 -9.15 -11.26 5.62
CA PRO A 99 -8.06 -10.89 4.72
C PRO A 99 -8.09 -9.38 4.40
N LEU A 100 -6.93 -8.82 4.02
CA LEU A 100 -6.83 -7.43 3.57
C LEU A 100 -7.79 -7.17 2.40
N ASP A 101 -8.74 -6.25 2.60
CA ASP A 101 -9.58 -5.75 1.53
C ASP A 101 -8.79 -4.75 0.67
N MET A 102 -8.26 -5.26 -0.44
CA MET A 102 -7.50 -4.47 -1.40
C MET A 102 -8.31 -3.33 -2.03
N SER A 103 -9.65 -3.34 -1.96
CA SER A 103 -10.47 -2.23 -2.44
C SER A 103 -10.34 -0.98 -1.55
N LYS A 104 -9.97 -1.15 -0.28
CA LYS A 104 -9.80 -0.08 0.72
C LYS A 104 -8.38 0.49 0.79
N VAL A 105 -7.40 -0.21 0.23
CA VAL A 105 -6.02 0.27 0.09
C VAL A 105 -5.98 1.49 -0.83
N GLN A 106 -5.25 2.52 -0.43
CA GLN A 106 -5.02 3.71 -1.24
C GLN A 106 -3.55 3.83 -1.66
N LEU A 107 -3.33 4.24 -2.91
CA LEU A 107 -2.02 4.56 -3.46
C LEU A 107 -2.06 6.01 -3.96
N HIS A 108 -1.29 6.87 -3.31
CA HIS A 108 -1.13 8.27 -3.70
C HIS A 108 0.21 8.43 -4.42
N LEU A 109 0.18 8.75 -5.71
CA LEU A 109 1.36 8.89 -6.56
C LEU A 109 1.74 10.36 -6.71
N TRP A 110 3.00 10.66 -6.45
CA TRP A 110 3.58 11.99 -6.57
C TRP A 110 4.41 12.10 -7.84
N GLY A 111 4.46 13.30 -8.42
CA GLY A 111 5.26 13.63 -9.59
C GLY A 111 6.74 13.39 -9.34
N LEU A 112 7.41 12.70 -10.26
CA LEU A 112 8.85 12.48 -10.25
C LEU A 112 9.60 13.78 -10.54
N PRO A 113 10.86 13.92 -10.07
CA PRO A 113 11.68 15.08 -10.37
C PRO A 113 11.94 15.18 -11.88
N MET A 114 11.93 16.41 -12.42
CA MET A 114 12.09 16.66 -13.86
C MET A 114 13.39 16.09 -14.45
N SER A 115 14.43 15.91 -13.65
CA SER A 115 15.68 15.29 -14.10
C SER A 115 15.53 13.83 -14.53
N LEU A 116 14.47 13.15 -14.06
CA LEU A 116 14.14 11.76 -14.43
C LEU A 116 13.09 11.68 -15.55
N SER A 117 12.52 12.83 -15.97
CA SER A 117 11.43 12.87 -16.95
C SER A 117 11.88 13.13 -18.39
N ASN A 118 13.18 13.25 -18.64
CA ASN A 118 13.71 13.84 -19.87
C ASN A 118 14.09 12.85 -20.97
N THR A 119 13.37 11.71 -21.07
CA THR A 119 13.72 10.63 -22.01
C THR A 119 12.64 10.37 -23.08
N GLU A 120 11.62 11.22 -23.22
CA GLU A 120 10.62 11.08 -24.28
C GLU A 120 10.35 12.42 -24.99
N GLU A 121 11.34 12.99 -25.69
CA GLU A 121 11.12 13.97 -26.77
C GLU A 121 12.38 14.15 -27.66
N GLU A 122 12.89 13.07 -28.27
CA GLU A 122 13.76 13.19 -29.47
C GLU A 122 13.47 12.03 -30.44
N ILE A 123 12.54 12.27 -31.37
CA ILE A 123 12.48 11.62 -32.71
C ILE A 123 11.90 12.60 -33.72
#